data_AF-A0A3N5Z2J5-F1
#
_entry.id   AF-A0A3N5Z2J5-F1
#
_cell.length_a   1.000
_cell.length_b   1.000
_cell.length_c   1.000
_cell.angle_alpha   90.00
_cell.angle_beta   90.00
_cell.angle_gamma   90.00
#
_symmetry.space_group_name_H-M   'P 1'
#
loop_
_entity.id
_entity.type
_entity.pdbx_description
1 polymer ?
#
loop_
_entity_poly.entity_id
_entity_poly.type
_entity_poly.pdbx_seq_one_letter_code
_entity_poly.pdbx_strand_id
1 'polypeptide(L)'
;MPDIYEQIGKQIRELRTTVRGHGISQEELAQAVETTANTVSRWETATYKPSISDLEKLARFFGTPITIFFPPPEPPPRTNALLSATADLDDEDLEEITLYAQFRRTRPRKKRR
;
A
#
# COMPACT_ATOMS: atom_id res chain seq x y z
N MET A 1 1.87 -2.92 -17.28
CA MET A 1 1.59 -2.71 -15.83
C MET A 1 0.32 -3.47 -15.52
N PRO A 2 0.26 -4.22 -14.41
CA PRO A 2 -0.98 -4.88 -13.99
C PRO A 2 -2.09 -3.84 -13.83
N ASP A 3 -3.32 -4.22 -14.14
CA ASP A 3 -4.47 -3.33 -13.97
C ASP A 3 -4.60 -2.97 -12.47
N ILE A 4 -4.85 -1.71 -12.15
CA ILE A 4 -5.05 -1.26 -10.76
C ILE A 4 -6.12 -2.10 -10.04
N TYR A 5 -7.13 -2.56 -10.78
CA TYR A 5 -8.19 -3.41 -10.24
C TYR A 5 -7.73 -4.86 -9.98
N GLU A 6 -6.77 -5.40 -10.73
CA GLU A 6 -6.13 -6.69 -10.42
C GLU A 6 -5.35 -6.60 -9.12
N GLN A 7 -4.65 -5.48 -8.89
CA GLN A 7 -3.91 -5.27 -7.66
C GLN A 7 -4.83 -5.10 -6.45
N ILE A 8 -5.91 -4.32 -6.60
CA ILE A 8 -6.96 -4.20 -5.58
C ILE A 8 -7.54 -5.58 -5.24
N GLY A 9 -7.92 -6.35 -6.26
CA GLY A 9 -8.49 -7.69 -6.07
C GLY A 9 -7.54 -8.64 -5.35
N LYS A 10 -6.25 -8.64 -5.76
CA LYS A 10 -5.20 -9.41 -5.08
C LYS A 10 -5.06 -9.00 -3.62
N GLN A 11 -5.07 -7.70 -3.33
CA GLN A 11 -4.94 -7.20 -1.96
C GLN A 11 -6.14 -7.57 -1.08
N ILE A 12 -7.37 -7.52 -1.62
CA ILE A 12 -8.57 -8.00 -0.91
C ILE A 12 -8.40 -9.47 -0.53
N ARG A 13 -7.97 -10.31 -1.48
CA ARG A 13 -7.73 -11.73 -1.24
C ARG A 13 -6.65 -11.94 -0.18
N GLU A 14 -5.53 -11.24 -0.28
CA GLU A 14 -4.41 -11.33 0.66
C GLU A 14 -4.87 -11.03 2.09
N LEU A 15 -5.56 -9.90 2.29
CA LEU A 15 -6.12 -9.52 3.59
C LEU A 15 -7.12 -10.57 4.09
N ARG A 16 -8.01 -11.07 3.22
CA ARG A 16 -8.97 -12.11 3.58
C ARG A 16 -8.29 -13.40 4.01
N THR A 17 -7.25 -13.85 3.31
CA THR A 17 -6.58 -15.13 3.61
C THR A 17 -5.59 -15.06 4.77
N THR A 18 -5.26 -13.86 5.24
CA THR A 18 -4.29 -13.66 6.34
C THR A 18 -4.93 -13.10 7.62
N VAL A 19 -6.16 -12.57 7.54
CA VAL A 19 -6.84 -12.00 8.71
C VAL A 19 -6.89 -12.99 9.87
N ARG A 20 -6.58 -12.52 11.08
CA ARG A 20 -6.50 -13.34 12.31
C ARG A 20 -5.50 -14.51 12.26
N GLY A 21 -4.57 -14.51 11.31
CA GLY A 21 -3.52 -15.54 11.17
C GLY A 21 -3.96 -16.84 10.51
N HIS A 22 -5.24 -17.00 10.19
CA HIS A 22 -5.79 -18.19 9.53
C HIS A 22 -6.68 -17.87 8.31
N GLY A 23 -7.01 -16.60 8.09
CA GLY A 23 -7.90 -16.17 7.02
C GLY A 23 -9.36 -16.56 7.23
N ILE A 24 -10.23 -16.08 6.34
CA ILE A 24 -11.66 -16.39 6.33
C ILE A 24 -12.13 -16.75 4.91
N SER A 25 -13.27 -17.41 4.80
CA SER A 25 -13.95 -17.69 3.53
C SER A 25 -14.49 -16.41 2.87
N GLN A 26 -14.84 -16.50 1.58
CA GLN A 26 -15.48 -15.39 0.86
C GLN A 26 -16.88 -15.10 1.41
N GLU A 27 -17.60 -16.13 1.85
CA GLU A 27 -18.89 -16.05 2.53
C GLU A 27 -18.79 -15.28 3.85
N GLU A 28 -17.81 -15.60 4.70
CA GLU A 28 -17.60 -14.91 5.96
C GLU A 28 -17.25 -13.43 5.76
N LEU A 29 -16.37 -13.12 4.80
CA LEU A 29 -16.06 -11.73 4.46
C LEU A 29 -17.31 -11.02 3.95
N ALA A 30 -18.05 -11.66 3.04
CA ALA A 30 -19.25 -11.07 2.44
C ALA A 30 -20.31 -10.73 3.49
N GLN A 31 -20.53 -11.62 4.46
CA GLN A 31 -21.43 -11.37 5.58
C GLN A 31 -20.96 -10.18 6.42
N ALA A 32 -19.66 -10.07 6.67
CA ALA A 32 -19.11 -8.99 7.48
C ALA A 32 -19.16 -7.61 6.81
N VAL A 33 -19.10 -7.54 5.47
CA VAL A 33 -19.19 -6.26 4.71
C VAL A 33 -20.54 -6.06 4.01
N GLU A 34 -21.55 -6.84 4.37
CA GLU A 34 -22.94 -6.73 3.89
C GLU A 34 -23.05 -6.84 2.36
N THR A 35 -22.43 -7.88 1.79
CA THR A 35 -22.50 -8.18 0.34
C THR A 35 -22.68 -9.69 0.11
N THR A 36 -22.38 -10.19 -1.09
CA THR A 36 -22.45 -11.62 -1.43
C THR A 36 -21.07 -12.22 -1.66
N ALA A 37 -20.91 -13.51 -1.40
CA ALA A 37 -19.66 -14.23 -1.69
C ALA A 37 -19.27 -14.13 -3.18
N ASN A 38 -20.25 -14.15 -4.08
CA ASN A 38 -20.03 -13.92 -5.51
C ASN A 38 -19.44 -12.53 -5.78
N THR A 39 -19.94 -11.49 -5.12
CA THR A 39 -19.37 -10.14 -5.23
C THR A 39 -17.92 -10.11 -4.78
N VAL A 40 -17.60 -10.72 -3.62
CA VAL A 40 -16.22 -10.83 -3.12
C VAL A 40 -15.34 -11.58 -4.12
N SER A 41 -15.79 -12.72 -4.63
CA SER A 41 -15.07 -13.49 -5.66
C SER A 41 -14.77 -12.66 -6.90
N ARG A 42 -15.74 -11.87 -7.36
CA ARG A 42 -15.58 -10.99 -8.53
C ARG A 42 -14.64 -9.82 -8.26
N TRP A 43 -14.59 -9.29 -7.03
CA TRP A 43 -13.58 -8.32 -6.61
C TRP A 43 -12.18 -8.95 -6.64
N GLU A 44 -12.01 -10.14 -6.05
CA GLU A 44 -10.72 -10.83 -5.97
C GLU A 44 -10.16 -11.25 -7.33
N THR A 45 -11.05 -11.49 -8.30
CA THR A 45 -10.71 -11.85 -9.68
C THR A 45 -10.69 -10.65 -10.63
N ALA A 46 -10.91 -9.43 -10.13
CA ALA A 46 -11.01 -8.19 -10.90
C ALA A 46 -12.06 -8.18 -12.02
N THR A 47 -12.99 -9.15 -12.04
CA THR A 47 -14.11 -9.21 -12.99
C THR A 47 -15.26 -8.27 -12.61
N TYR A 48 -15.19 -7.70 -11.40
CA TYR A 48 -16.05 -6.61 -10.96
C TYR A 48 -15.27 -5.66 -10.06
N LYS A 49 -15.55 -4.36 -10.20
CA LYS A 49 -14.80 -3.30 -9.54
C LYS A 49 -15.50 -2.93 -8.24
N PRO A 50 -14.84 -3.01 -7.07
CA PRO A 50 -15.39 -2.47 -5.84
C PRO A 50 -15.55 -0.95 -5.95
N SER A 51 -16.63 -0.42 -5.40
CA SER A 51 -16.80 1.03 -5.23
C SER A 51 -15.89 1.54 -4.11
N ILE A 52 -15.74 2.86 -4.00
CA ILE A 52 -15.01 3.48 -2.87
C ILE A 52 -15.67 3.09 -1.54
N SER A 53 -17.00 3.06 -1.48
CA SER A 53 -17.74 2.65 -0.28
C SER A 53 -17.44 1.19 0.11
N ASP A 54 -17.31 0.29 -0.88
CA ASP A 54 -16.93 -1.11 -0.63
C ASP A 54 -15.50 -1.20 -0.05
N LEU A 55 -14.56 -0.44 -0.62
CA LEU A 55 -13.19 -0.36 -0.12
C LEU A 55 -13.12 0.21 1.30
N GLU A 56 -13.95 1.20 1.63
CA GLU A 56 -14.07 1.75 2.99
C GLU A 56 -14.64 0.73 3.99
N LYS A 57 -15.63 -0.08 3.58
CA LYS A 57 -16.16 -1.17 4.41
C LYS A 57 -15.10 -2.23 4.67
N LEU A 58 -14.37 -2.64 3.64
CA LEU A 58 -13.26 -3.61 3.74
C LEU A 58 -12.15 -3.07 4.64
N ALA A 59 -11.70 -1.83 4.44
CA ALA A 59 -10.69 -1.18 5.27
C ALA A 59 -11.08 -1.18 6.76
N ARG A 60 -12.34 -0.82 7.06
CA ARG A 60 -12.87 -0.85 8.43
C ARG A 60 -12.91 -2.26 9.00
N PHE A 61 -13.37 -3.24 8.22
CA PHE A 61 -13.41 -4.64 8.64
C PHE A 61 -12.02 -5.19 8.98
N PHE A 62 -11.02 -4.91 8.14
CA PHE A 62 -9.64 -5.37 8.35
C PHE A 62 -8.85 -4.53 9.35
N GLY A 63 -9.36 -3.37 9.78
CA GLY A 63 -8.65 -2.44 10.65
C GLY A 63 -7.42 -1.81 9.97
N THR A 64 -7.45 -1.62 8.65
CA THR A 64 -6.34 -1.11 7.84
C THR A 64 -6.71 0.20 7.15
N PRO A 65 -5.73 1.04 6.79
CA PRO A 65 -6.01 2.23 5.98
C PRO A 65 -6.43 1.85 4.56
N ILE A 66 -7.37 2.58 3.96
CA ILE A 66 -7.87 2.33 2.60
C ILE A 66 -6.76 2.38 1.53
N THR A 67 -5.66 3.09 1.80
CA THR A 67 -4.49 3.17 0.91
C THR A 67 -3.83 1.81 0.69
N ILE A 68 -4.05 0.83 1.57
CA ILE A 68 -3.48 -0.51 1.45
C ILE A 68 -3.87 -1.20 0.14
N PHE A 69 -5.05 -0.87 -0.43
CA PHE A 69 -5.55 -1.48 -1.67
C PHE A 69 -4.85 -0.95 -2.93
N PHE A 70 -4.04 0.10 -2.81
CA PHE A 70 -3.39 0.76 -3.92
C PHE A 70 -1.88 0.54 -3.86
N PRO A 71 -1.18 0.55 -5.02
CA PRO A 71 0.28 0.52 -5.02
C PRO A 71 0.81 1.71 -4.20
N PRO A 72 1.92 1.51 -3.45
CA PRO A 72 2.60 2.62 -2.81
C PRO A 72 3.01 3.64 -3.89
N PRO A 73 3.01 4.94 -3.56
CA PRO A 73 3.44 5.95 -4.51
C PRO A 73 4.85 5.61 -5.00
N GLU A 74 5.04 5.58 -6.32
CA GLU A 74 6.39 5.46 -6.86
C GLU A 74 7.23 6.64 -6.34
N PRO A 75 8.42 6.38 -5.79
CA PRO A 75 9.30 7.45 -5.35
C PRO A 75 9.59 8.36 -6.56
N PRO A 76 9.65 9.69 -6.37
CA PRO A 76 9.88 10.60 -7.48
C PRO A 76 11.17 10.22 -8.24
N PRO A 77 11.28 10.49 -9.56
CA PRO A 77 12.44 10.06 -10.35
C PRO A 77 13.80 10.51 -9.77
N ARG A 78 13.82 11.61 -9.02
CA ARG A 78 15.01 12.14 -8.33
C ARG A 78 15.53 11.22 -7.22
N THR A 79 14.69 10.39 -6.63
CA THR A 79 15.08 9.41 -5.60
C THR A 79 15.90 8.28 -6.18
N ASN A 80 15.73 7.96 -7.47
CA ASN A 80 16.51 6.90 -8.13
C ASN A 80 18.01 7.21 -8.17
N ALA A 81 18.38 8.49 -8.38
CA ALA A 81 19.78 8.91 -8.36
C ALA A 81 20.42 8.78 -6.97
N LEU A 82 19.64 9.04 -5.91
CA LEU A 82 20.06 8.82 -4.52
C LEU A 82 20.21 7.32 -4.24
N LEU A 83 19.21 6.50 -4.60
CA LEU A 83 19.25 5.05 -4.43
C LEU A 83 20.45 4.43 -5.16
N SER A 84 20.72 4.83 -6.40
CA SER A 84 21.89 4.32 -7.14
C SER A 84 23.22 4.76 -6.53
N ALA A 85 23.30 5.98 -6.01
CA ALA A 85 24.53 6.51 -5.42
C ALA A 85 24.85 5.92 -4.04
N THR A 86 23.85 5.33 -3.38
CA THR A 86 23.94 4.80 -2.01
C THR A 86 23.87 3.27 -1.96
N ALA A 87 23.76 2.60 -3.10
CA ALA A 87 23.50 1.15 -3.19
C ALA A 87 24.62 0.28 -2.60
N ASP A 88 25.88 0.74 -2.69
CA ASP A 88 27.07 0.00 -2.24
C ASP A 88 27.64 0.53 -0.91
N LEU A 89 26.92 1.43 -0.23
CA LEU A 89 27.34 1.97 1.07
C LEU A 89 27.04 0.98 2.18
N ASP A 90 27.86 1.01 3.22
CA ASP A 90 27.58 0.28 4.46
C ASP A 90 26.55 1.00 5.34
N ASP A 91 26.14 0.34 6.41
CA ASP A 91 25.12 0.85 7.32
C ASP A 91 25.55 2.16 8.01
N GLU A 92 26.84 2.34 8.31
CA GLU A 92 27.37 3.54 8.98
C GLU A 92 27.32 4.76 8.05
N ASP A 93 27.78 4.59 6.80
CA ASP A 93 27.71 5.63 5.77
C ASP A 93 26.25 6.02 5.44
N LEU A 94 25.35 5.04 5.41
CA LEU A 94 23.92 5.26 5.18
C LEU A 94 23.26 6.05 6.33
N GLU A 95 23.66 5.77 7.57
CA GLU A 95 23.21 6.52 8.75
C GLU A 95 23.67 7.99 8.68
N GLU A 96 24.93 8.26 8.32
CA GLU A 96 25.45 9.63 8.18
C GLU A 96 24.65 10.43 7.14
N ILE A 97 24.42 9.84 5.96
CA ILE A 97 23.64 10.48 4.89
C ILE A 97 22.21 10.79 5.35
N THR A 98 21.60 9.86 6.08
CA THR A 98 20.25 10.02 6.62
C THR A 98 20.19 11.18 7.62
N LEU A 99 21.15 11.25 8.55
CA LEU A 99 21.26 12.34 9.52
C LEU A 99 21.47 13.69 8.81
N TYR A 100 22.32 13.74 7.78
CA TYR A 100 22.54 14.95 7.00
C TYR A 100 21.27 15.40 6.27
N ALA A 101 20.52 14.48 5.66
CA ALA A 101 19.25 14.78 5.01
C ALA A 101 18.21 15.34 6.00
N GLN A 102 18.12 14.76 7.20
CA GLN A 102 17.24 15.25 8.26
C GLN A 102 17.64 16.65 8.75
N PHE A 103 18.94 16.89 8.96
CA PHE A 103 19.47 18.22 9.30
C PHE A 103 19.13 19.27 8.23
N ARG A 104 19.21 18.91 6.95
CA ARG A 104 18.84 19.81 5.84
C ARG A 104 17.34 20.12 5.79
N ARG A 105 16.47 19.22 6.27
CA ARG A 105 15.01 19.44 6.34
C ARG A 105 14.62 20.44 7.44
N THR A 106 15.31 20.43 8.57
CA THR A 106 15.00 21.30 9.72
C THR A 106 15.56 22.72 9.58
N ARG A 107 16.56 22.92 8.70
CA ARG A 107 17.14 24.24 8.42
C ARG A 107 16.36 24.96 7.31
N PRO A 108 15.76 26.15 7.53
CA PRO A 108 15.11 26.89 6.47
C PRO A 108 16.12 27.25 5.38
N ARG A 109 15.75 27.05 4.10
CA ARG A 109 16.58 27.42 2.95
C ARG A 109 16.91 28.91 3.06
N LYS A 110 18.13 29.24 3.49
CA LYS A 110 18.67 30.60 3.32
C LYS A 110 18.63 30.87 1.81
N LYS A 111 17.77 31.80 1.37
CA LYS A 111 17.67 32.19 -0.04
C LYS A 111 19.10 32.45 -0.53
N ARG A 112 19.57 31.67 -1.50
CA ARG A 112 20.81 31.98 -2.23
C ARG A 112 20.51 33.30 -2.94
N ARG A 113 21.14 34.38 -2.48
CA ARG A 113 21.16 35.68 -3.15
C ARG A 113 21.94 35.55 -4.45
#